data_AF-A0A2T7ST46-F1
#
_entry.id   AF-A0A2T7ST46-F1
#
_cell.length_a   1.000
_cell.length_b   1.000
_cell.length_c   1.000
_cell.angle_alpha   90.00
_cell.angle_beta   90.00
_cell.angle_gamma   90.00
#
_symmetry.space_group_name_H-M   'P 1'
#
loop_
_entity.id
_entity.type
_entity.pdbx_description
1 polymer ?
#
loop_
_entity_poly.entity_id
_entity_poly.type
_entity_poly.pdbx_seq_one_letter_code
_entity_poly.pdbx_strand_id
1 'polypeptide(L)'
;MDALMNALMAIGLLVILVLIIYLIDRVSTIEKETRQVLSSIQQQKPAQAVSLPFLGMSSKKLWDAMTGRPDSDMDPLAIFDLQGPYQVVLSKHVEALYREGFKDGQRGMSGEPKNARQITTSAGTVESWIPPAQANAIYQCGVQAAQTPEANWGPLRVALDEAGSYLYAKAQLDISSPLSEWLMPSASGLKADATDTV
;
A
#
# COMPACT_ATOMS: atom_id res chain seq x y z
N MET A 1 -0.14 -18.08 59.32
CA MET A 1 -0.57 -18.15 57.91
C MET A 1 -0.73 -16.74 57.32
N ASP A 2 -0.90 -15.72 58.16
CA ASP A 2 -1.12 -14.33 57.78
C ASP A 2 0.07 -13.70 57.05
N ALA A 3 1.32 -13.99 57.46
CA ALA A 3 2.50 -13.45 56.79
C ALA A 3 2.66 -13.97 55.35
N LEU A 4 2.30 -15.23 55.10
CA LEU A 4 2.39 -15.86 53.78
C LEU A 4 1.25 -15.39 52.87
N MET A 5 0.05 -15.22 53.43
CA MET A 5 -1.09 -14.60 52.73
C MET A 5 -0.80 -13.14 52.38
N ASN A 6 -0.24 -12.36 53.32
CA ASN A 6 0.11 -10.96 53.10
C ASN A 6 1.25 -10.81 52.07
N ALA A 7 2.23 -11.72 52.08
CA ALA A 7 3.28 -11.76 51.06
C ALA A 7 2.72 -12.06 49.66
N LEU A 8 1.80 -13.02 49.53
CA LEU A 8 1.14 -13.33 48.26
C LEU A 8 0.27 -12.16 47.76
N MET A 9 -0.45 -11.51 48.68
CA MET A 9 -1.26 -10.33 48.36
C MET A 9 -0.39 -9.15 47.89
N ALA A 10 0.76 -8.94 48.55
CA ALA A 10 1.74 -7.91 48.17
C ALA A 10 2.36 -8.20 46.79
N ILE A 11 2.70 -9.45 46.49
CA ILE A 11 3.23 -9.86 45.17
C ILE A 11 2.16 -9.66 44.09
N GLY A 12 0.91 -10.05 44.35
CA GLY A 12 -0.20 -9.84 43.41
C GLY A 12 -0.42 -8.36 43.09
N LEU A 13 -0.37 -7.49 44.10
CA LEU A 13 -0.43 -6.04 43.92
C LEU A 13 0.73 -5.50 43.08
N LEU A 14 1.94 -6.02 43.32
CA LEU A 14 3.13 -5.64 42.56
C LEU A 14 3.02 -6.02 41.08
N VAL A 15 2.53 -7.23 40.78
CA VAL A 15 2.34 -7.69 39.40
C VAL A 15 1.29 -6.85 38.68
N ILE A 16 0.18 -6.52 39.35
CA ILE A 16 -0.87 -5.66 38.79
C ILE A 16 -0.32 -4.26 38.50
N LEU A 17 0.48 -3.69 39.41
CA LEU A 17 1.13 -2.40 39.22
C LEU A 17 2.03 -2.40 37.98
N VAL A 18 2.86 -3.43 37.81
CA VAL A 18 3.73 -3.59 36.64
C VAL A 18 2.91 -3.72 35.34
N LEU A 19 1.78 -4.45 35.39
CA LEU A 19 0.88 -4.62 34.25
C LEU A 19 0.23 -3.30 33.81
N ILE A 20 -0.18 -2.46 34.77
CA ILE A 20 -0.73 -1.13 34.49
C ILE A 20 0.34 -0.23 33.85
N ILE A 21 1.56 -0.21 34.38
CA ILE A 21 2.68 0.56 33.81
C ILE A 21 2.97 0.10 32.37
N TYR A 22 2.97 -1.22 32.13
CA TYR A 22 3.15 -1.80 30.80
C TYR A 22 2.03 -1.39 29.83
N LEU A 23 0.77 -1.39 30.28
CA LEU A 23 -0.35 -0.94 29.45
C LEU A 23 -0.25 0.55 29.13
N ILE A 24 0.16 1.39 30.07
CA ILE A 24 0.39 2.82 29.83
C ILE A 24 1.51 3.03 28.80
N ASP A 25 2.63 2.32 28.92
CA ASP A 25 3.74 2.45 27.98
C ASP A 25 3.40 1.89 26.59
N ARG A 26 2.67 0.77 26.52
CA ARG A 26 2.20 0.16 25.28
C ARG A 26 1.14 1.02 24.58
N VAL A 27 0.17 1.56 25.33
CA VAL A 27 -0.82 2.51 24.79
C VAL A 27 -0.13 3.80 24.35
N SER A 28 0.85 4.29 25.12
CA SER A 28 1.65 5.46 24.75
C SER A 28 2.49 5.23 23.50
N THR A 29 2.95 3.99 23.24
CA THR A 29 3.64 3.62 22.01
C THR A 29 2.67 3.64 20.82
N ILE A 30 1.45 3.12 20.99
CA ILE A 30 0.41 3.14 19.95
C ILE A 30 -0.02 4.59 19.63
N GLU A 31 -0.15 5.45 20.64
CA GLU A 31 -0.46 6.87 20.46
C GLU A 31 0.71 7.66 19.84
N LYS A 32 1.96 7.33 20.17
CA LYS A 32 3.15 7.95 19.57
C LYS A 32 3.30 7.61 18.10
N GLU A 33 3.00 6.39 17.68
CA GLU A 33 3.05 6.02 16.25
C GLU A 33 1.97 6.76 15.44
N THR A 34 0.77 6.94 16.00
CA THR A 34 -0.29 7.70 15.35
C THR A 34 0.01 9.21 15.29
N ARG A 35 0.60 9.77 16.36
CA ARG A 35 1.01 11.20 16.39
C ARG A 35 2.27 11.47 15.59
N GLN A 36 3.24 10.56 15.49
CA GLN A 36 4.39 10.70 14.59
C GLN A 36 3.97 10.62 13.12
N VAL A 37 2.98 9.79 12.78
CA VAL A 37 2.41 9.76 11.43
C VAL A 37 1.66 11.06 11.11
N LEU A 38 0.89 11.63 12.03
CA LEU A 38 0.27 12.96 11.81
C LEU A 38 1.30 14.11 11.78
N SER A 39 2.31 14.07 12.64
CA SER A 39 3.34 15.13 12.71
C SER A 39 4.29 15.08 11.51
N SER A 40 4.60 13.90 10.98
CA SER A 40 5.38 13.76 9.73
C SER A 40 4.59 14.19 8.49
N ILE A 41 3.26 14.07 8.50
CA ILE A 41 2.39 14.63 7.45
C ILE A 41 2.35 16.16 7.52
N GLN A 42 2.34 16.76 8.71
CA GLN A 42 2.22 18.22 8.87
C GLN A 42 3.57 18.97 8.75
N GLN A 43 4.70 18.26 8.84
CA GLN A 43 6.04 18.86 8.87
C GLN A 43 6.90 18.55 7.63
N GLN A 44 6.32 17.93 6.60
CA GLN A 44 6.85 18.01 5.23
C GLN A 44 6.59 19.40 4.65
N LYS A 45 7.34 20.37 5.18
CA LYS A 45 7.76 21.55 4.43
C LYS A 45 8.30 21.03 3.09
N PRO A 46 7.83 21.53 1.94
CA PRO A 46 8.29 21.02 0.65
C PRO A 46 9.79 21.32 0.57
N ALA A 47 10.61 20.29 0.74
CA ALA A 47 12.01 20.38 0.43
C ALA A 47 12.08 20.66 -1.07
N GLN A 48 12.47 21.88 -1.40
CA GLN A 48 12.86 22.27 -2.75
C GLN A 48 13.93 21.29 -3.24
N ALA A 49 13.60 20.46 -4.22
CA ALA A 49 14.59 19.86 -5.12
C ALA A 49 13.89 19.29 -6.36
N VAL A 50 14.12 19.99 -7.47
CA VAL A 50 13.94 19.61 -8.87
C VAL A 50 12.49 19.63 -9.39
N SER A 51 12.24 20.62 -10.25
CA SER A 51 11.05 20.78 -11.10
C SER A 51 10.69 19.45 -11.79
N LEU A 52 9.48 19.01 -11.45
CA LEU A 52 8.99 17.65 -11.51
C LEU A 52 8.63 17.19 -12.94
N PRO A 53 8.84 15.90 -13.28
CA PRO A 53 8.20 15.25 -14.42
C PRO A 53 6.66 15.36 -14.39
N PHE A 54 6.08 15.68 -13.22
CA PHE A 54 4.65 15.77 -12.97
C PHE A 54 4.12 17.21 -12.86
N LEU A 55 4.88 18.22 -13.34
CA LEU A 55 4.45 19.64 -13.39
C LEU A 55 4.02 20.22 -12.03
N GLY A 56 4.51 19.67 -10.91
CA GLY A 56 4.10 20.08 -9.56
C GLY A 56 2.74 19.54 -9.11
N MET A 57 2.10 18.67 -9.89
CA MET A 57 0.90 17.95 -9.50
C MET A 57 1.24 16.70 -8.70
N SER A 58 0.43 16.45 -7.68
CA SER A 58 0.56 15.27 -6.83
C SER A 58 -0.82 14.81 -6.37
N SER A 59 -0.91 13.54 -5.94
CA SER A 59 -2.11 12.95 -5.34
C SER A 59 -3.33 12.97 -6.26
N LYS A 60 -4.50 13.23 -5.71
CA LYS A 60 -5.79 13.20 -6.40
C LYS A 60 -5.83 14.13 -7.62
N LYS A 61 -5.08 15.24 -7.61
CA LYS A 61 -4.99 16.14 -8.78
C LYS A 61 -4.30 15.46 -9.97
N LEU A 62 -3.24 14.69 -9.71
CA LEU A 62 -2.55 13.92 -10.74
C LEU A 62 -3.46 12.81 -11.30
N TRP A 63 -4.20 12.12 -10.42
CA TRP A 63 -5.21 11.14 -10.85
C TRP A 63 -6.34 11.80 -11.68
N ASP A 64 -6.87 12.93 -11.22
CA ASP A 64 -7.97 13.63 -11.90
C ASP A 64 -7.53 14.15 -13.29
N ALA A 65 -6.28 14.60 -13.44
CA ALA A 65 -5.70 14.99 -14.72
C ALA A 65 -5.56 13.80 -15.68
N MET A 66 -5.04 12.66 -15.20
CA MET A 66 -4.85 11.45 -16.01
C MET A 66 -6.18 10.78 -16.40
N THR A 67 -7.24 10.95 -15.60
CA THR A 67 -8.57 10.42 -15.91
C THR A 67 -9.41 11.31 -16.82
N GLY A 68 -8.86 12.45 -17.27
CA GLY A 68 -9.52 13.34 -18.23
C GLY A 68 -10.71 14.10 -17.65
N ARG A 69 -10.70 14.44 -16.36
CA ARG A 69 -11.76 15.30 -15.80
C ARG A 69 -11.71 16.70 -16.43
N PRO A 70 -12.88 17.28 -16.78
CA PRO A 70 -13.00 18.46 -17.64
C PRO A 70 -12.40 19.76 -17.09
N ASP A 71 -12.02 19.81 -15.82
CA ASP A 71 -11.38 20.99 -15.19
C ASP A 71 -9.85 21.02 -15.39
N SER A 72 -9.31 20.08 -16.16
CA SER A 72 -7.88 20.03 -16.46
C SER A 72 -7.60 20.90 -17.70
N ASP A 73 -7.21 22.16 -17.50
CA ASP A 73 -6.66 23.07 -18.53
C ASP A 73 -5.30 22.59 -19.09
N MET A 74 -5.07 21.27 -19.12
CA MET A 74 -3.81 20.65 -19.49
C MET A 74 -3.73 20.44 -20.99
N ASP A 75 -2.60 20.82 -21.55
CA ASP A 75 -2.25 20.53 -22.93
C ASP A 75 -2.25 19.00 -23.15
N PRO A 76 -2.99 18.48 -24.15
CA PRO A 76 -2.99 17.07 -24.50
C PRO A 76 -1.58 16.48 -24.69
N LEU A 77 -0.62 17.29 -25.16
CA LEU A 77 0.76 16.86 -25.32
C LEU A 77 1.45 16.60 -23.97
N ALA A 78 1.19 17.44 -22.97
CA ALA A 78 1.71 17.26 -21.62
C ALA A 78 1.11 16.02 -20.94
N ILE A 79 -0.17 15.71 -21.20
CA ILE A 79 -0.80 14.48 -20.70
C ILE A 79 -0.14 13.24 -21.32
N PHE A 80 0.16 13.28 -22.62
CA PHE A 80 0.85 12.18 -23.31
C PHE A 80 2.24 11.92 -22.71
N ASP A 81 3.03 12.97 -22.48
CA ASP A 81 4.35 12.86 -21.86
C ASP A 81 4.30 12.32 -20.41
N LEU A 82 3.18 12.53 -19.71
CA LEU A 82 2.95 12.03 -18.36
C LEU A 82 2.56 10.56 -18.31
N GLN A 83 2.00 9.98 -19.38
CA GLN A 83 1.48 8.60 -19.38
C GLN A 83 2.56 7.58 -18.99
N GLY A 84 3.73 7.63 -19.62
CA GLY A 84 4.84 6.71 -19.34
C GLY A 84 5.32 6.78 -17.88
N PRO A 85 5.74 7.96 -17.37
CA PRO A 85 6.12 8.14 -15.97
C PRO A 85 5.01 7.74 -14.99
N TYR A 86 3.76 8.09 -15.30
CA TYR A 86 2.61 7.78 -14.44
C TYR A 86 2.30 6.28 -14.38
N GLN A 87 2.47 5.55 -15.47
CA GLN A 87 2.33 4.09 -15.52
C GLN A 87 3.30 3.39 -14.55
N VAL A 88 4.56 3.86 -14.49
CA VAL A 88 5.56 3.36 -13.52
C VAL A 88 5.14 3.67 -12.08
N VAL A 89 4.60 4.86 -11.84
CA VAL A 89 4.12 5.26 -10.51
C VAL A 89 2.93 4.41 -10.07
N LEU A 90 1.97 4.19 -10.96
CA LEU A 90 0.76 3.41 -10.69
C LEU A 90 1.11 1.94 -10.41
N SER A 91 1.96 1.31 -11.23
CA SER A 91 2.43 -0.06 -10.99
C SER A 91 3.13 -0.18 -9.64
N LYS A 92 4.03 0.74 -9.29
CA LYS A 92 4.70 0.76 -7.98
C LYS A 92 3.73 0.96 -6.82
N HIS A 93 2.70 1.78 -6.99
CA HIS A 93 1.66 1.96 -5.96
C HIS A 93 0.90 0.65 -5.71
N VAL A 94 0.41 0.02 -6.79
CA VAL A 94 -0.32 -1.25 -6.72
C VAL A 94 0.54 -2.35 -6.08
N GLU A 95 1.82 -2.44 -6.49
CA GLU A 95 2.80 -3.37 -5.90
C GLU A 95 2.94 -3.16 -4.39
N ALA A 96 3.08 -1.91 -3.96
CA ALA A 96 3.28 -1.57 -2.56
C ALA A 96 2.04 -1.92 -1.71
N LEU A 97 0.84 -1.69 -2.22
CA LEU A 97 -0.42 -2.04 -1.54
C LEU A 97 -0.60 -3.55 -1.40
N TYR A 98 -0.37 -4.31 -2.47
CA TYR A 98 -0.44 -5.75 -2.44
C TYR A 98 0.56 -6.33 -1.41
N ARG A 99 1.81 -5.88 -1.46
CA ARG A 99 2.87 -6.33 -0.53
C ARG A 99 2.56 -5.98 0.92
N GLU A 100 1.95 -4.82 1.17
CA GLU A 100 1.51 -4.44 2.52
C GLU A 100 0.42 -5.38 3.02
N GLY A 101 -0.64 -5.59 2.24
CA GLY A 101 -1.70 -6.53 2.57
C GLY A 101 -1.17 -7.94 2.79
N PHE A 102 -0.25 -8.41 1.96
CA PHE A 102 0.38 -9.72 2.12
C PHE A 102 1.16 -9.84 3.44
N LYS A 103 1.95 -8.82 3.80
CA LYS A 103 2.69 -8.79 5.07
C LYS A 103 1.76 -8.74 6.28
N ASP A 104 0.68 -7.99 6.20
CA ASP A 104 -0.32 -7.92 7.27
C ASP A 104 -1.06 -9.24 7.42
N GLY A 105 -1.45 -9.87 6.31
CA GLY A 105 -2.09 -11.18 6.29
C GLY A 105 -1.22 -12.27 6.91
N GLN A 106 0.10 -12.26 6.66
CA GLN A 106 1.06 -13.16 7.31
C GLN A 106 1.12 -12.99 8.83
N ARG A 107 0.82 -11.80 9.34
CA ARG A 107 0.77 -11.48 10.77
C ARG A 107 -0.62 -11.67 11.38
N GLY A 108 -1.60 -12.12 10.59
CA GLY A 108 -3.01 -12.20 11.00
C GLY A 108 -3.66 -10.83 11.23
N MET A 109 -3.09 -9.77 10.64
CA MET A 109 -3.63 -8.41 10.69
C MET A 109 -4.38 -8.10 9.41
N SER A 110 -5.35 -7.20 9.50
CA SER A 110 -6.04 -6.59 8.36
C SER A 110 -6.50 -5.19 8.77
N GLY A 111 -6.34 -4.22 7.87
CA GLY A 111 -6.72 -2.83 8.08
C GLY A 111 -7.23 -2.17 6.81
N GLU A 112 -7.48 -0.87 6.89
CA GLU A 112 -7.82 -0.06 5.72
C GLU A 112 -6.54 0.53 5.12
N PRO A 113 -6.26 0.28 3.82
CA PRO A 113 -5.04 0.78 3.20
C PRO A 113 -5.07 2.29 2.99
N LYS A 114 -3.88 2.89 2.91
CA LYS A 114 -3.76 4.31 2.53
C LYS A 114 -3.94 4.48 1.03
N ASN A 115 -4.91 5.31 0.65
CA ASN A 115 -5.21 5.64 -0.76
C ASN A 115 -4.16 6.55 -1.42
N ALA A 116 -3.44 7.33 -0.61
CA ALA A 116 -2.32 8.16 -1.04
C ALA A 116 -1.01 7.54 -0.56
N ARG A 117 -0.01 7.50 -1.45
CA ARG A 117 1.32 6.98 -1.15
C ARG A 117 2.40 7.78 -1.86
N GLN A 118 3.49 8.05 -1.15
CA GLN A 118 4.70 8.58 -1.76
C GLN A 118 5.43 7.46 -2.52
N ILE A 119 5.60 7.63 -3.83
CA ILE A 119 6.29 6.70 -4.72
C ILE A 119 7.58 7.35 -5.21
N THR A 120 8.69 6.68 -4.99
CA THR A 120 10.00 7.11 -5.48
C THR A 120 10.32 6.35 -6.77
N THR A 121 10.57 7.10 -7.84
CA THR A 121 11.01 6.57 -9.15
C THR A 121 12.33 7.23 -9.57
N SER A 122 12.96 6.73 -10.62
CA SER A 122 14.16 7.37 -11.22
C SER A 122 13.90 8.79 -11.72
N ALA A 123 12.65 9.09 -12.09
CA ALA A 123 12.22 10.42 -12.52
C ALA A 123 11.98 11.38 -11.34
N GLY A 124 11.95 10.87 -10.10
CA GLY A 124 11.71 11.63 -8.89
C GLY A 124 10.65 11.01 -7.99
N THR A 125 10.36 11.71 -6.90
CA THR A 125 9.38 11.31 -5.90
C THR A 125 8.06 12.01 -6.16
N VAL A 126 6.96 11.26 -6.22
CA VAL A 126 5.62 11.78 -6.44
C VAL A 126 4.64 11.14 -5.45
N GLU A 127 3.69 11.93 -4.96
CA GLU A 127 2.55 11.38 -4.23
C GLU A 127 1.53 10.82 -5.23
N SER A 128 1.32 9.51 -5.20
CA SER A 128 0.33 8.82 -6.00
C SER A 128 -0.95 8.63 -5.19
N TRP A 129 -2.10 8.82 -5.84
CA TRP A 129 -3.40 8.52 -5.27
C TRP A 129 -4.17 7.58 -6.19
N ILE A 130 -4.86 6.59 -5.62
CA ILE A 130 -5.79 5.73 -6.34
C ILE A 130 -7.15 5.69 -5.61
N PRO A 131 -8.25 5.35 -6.31
CA PRO A 131 -9.55 5.35 -5.67
C PRO A 131 -9.69 4.29 -4.56
N PRO A 132 -10.45 4.58 -3.49
CA PRO A 132 -10.47 3.73 -2.29
C PRO A 132 -10.93 2.29 -2.53
N ALA A 133 -11.89 2.10 -3.44
CA ALA A 133 -12.41 0.77 -3.76
C ALA A 133 -11.31 -0.14 -4.33
N GLN A 134 -10.49 0.38 -5.25
CA GLN A 134 -9.40 -0.36 -5.86
C GLN A 134 -8.22 -0.53 -4.88
N ALA A 135 -7.92 0.49 -4.08
CA ALA A 135 -6.91 0.37 -3.02
C ALA A 135 -7.24 -0.76 -2.05
N ASN A 136 -8.49 -0.81 -1.58
CA ASN A 136 -8.97 -1.86 -0.69
C ASN A 136 -8.97 -3.24 -1.37
N ALA A 137 -9.44 -3.34 -2.61
CA ALA A 137 -9.44 -4.61 -3.34
C ALA A 137 -8.03 -5.20 -3.48
N ILE A 138 -7.05 -4.38 -3.89
CA ILE A 138 -5.65 -4.81 -4.04
C ILE A 138 -5.03 -5.22 -2.70
N TYR A 139 -5.26 -4.44 -1.65
CA TYR A 139 -4.77 -4.75 -0.31
C TYR A 139 -5.37 -6.06 0.22
N GLN A 140 -6.69 -6.23 0.13
CA GLN A 140 -7.38 -7.43 0.59
C GLN A 140 -6.97 -8.67 -0.22
N CYS A 141 -6.72 -8.54 -1.53
CA CYS A 141 -6.10 -9.63 -2.31
C CYS A 141 -4.76 -10.06 -1.71
N GLY A 142 -3.90 -9.11 -1.30
CA GLY A 142 -2.65 -9.42 -0.60
C GLY A 142 -2.88 -10.16 0.73
N VAL A 143 -3.78 -9.65 1.58
CA VAL A 143 -4.12 -10.28 2.88
C VAL A 143 -4.60 -11.71 2.69
N GLN A 144 -5.52 -11.92 1.74
CA GLN A 144 -6.10 -13.24 1.46
C GLN A 144 -5.06 -14.19 0.83
N ALA A 145 -4.20 -13.69 -0.05
CA ALA A 145 -3.13 -14.47 -0.67
C ALA A 145 -2.13 -15.00 0.37
N ALA A 146 -1.85 -14.24 1.44
CA ALA A 146 -0.98 -14.68 2.52
C ALA A 146 -1.56 -15.82 3.37
N GLN A 147 -2.88 -15.97 3.39
CA GLN A 147 -3.61 -16.97 4.19
C GLN A 147 -4.10 -18.15 3.35
N THR A 148 -4.07 -18.02 2.03
CA THR A 148 -4.62 -19.00 1.08
C THR A 148 -3.48 -19.74 0.39
N PRO A 149 -3.52 -21.08 0.31
CA PRO A 149 -2.56 -21.83 -0.49
C PRO A 149 -2.55 -21.39 -1.96
N GLU A 150 -1.37 -21.34 -2.58
CA GLU A 150 -1.20 -20.86 -3.96
C GLU A 150 -2.10 -21.58 -4.99
N ALA A 151 -2.39 -22.87 -4.76
CA ALA A 151 -3.29 -23.66 -5.59
C ALA A 151 -4.70 -23.06 -5.70
N ASN A 152 -5.12 -22.25 -4.71
CA ASN A 152 -6.44 -21.65 -4.61
C ASN A 152 -6.42 -20.15 -4.92
N TRP A 153 -5.34 -19.61 -5.50
CA TRP A 153 -5.24 -18.19 -5.84
C TRP A 153 -6.08 -17.76 -7.05
N GLY A 154 -6.72 -18.69 -7.77
CA GLY A 154 -7.50 -18.40 -8.98
C GLY A 154 -8.47 -17.21 -8.82
N PRO A 155 -9.39 -17.22 -7.83
CA PRO A 155 -10.29 -16.08 -7.60
C PRO A 155 -9.58 -14.79 -7.20
N LEU A 156 -8.49 -14.87 -6.44
CA LEU A 156 -7.71 -13.70 -6.00
C LEU A 156 -7.02 -13.00 -7.18
N ARG A 157 -6.52 -13.78 -8.14
CA ARG A 157 -5.92 -13.26 -9.37
C ARG A 157 -6.94 -12.49 -10.21
N VAL A 158 -8.14 -13.07 -10.38
CA VAL A 158 -9.23 -12.41 -11.12
C VAL A 158 -9.61 -11.08 -10.46
N ALA A 159 -9.78 -11.06 -9.13
CA ALA A 159 -10.11 -9.83 -8.40
C ALA A 159 -8.99 -8.77 -8.49
N LEU A 160 -7.72 -9.21 -8.43
CA LEU A 160 -6.57 -8.32 -8.58
C LEU A 160 -6.52 -7.73 -10.00
N ASP A 161 -6.74 -8.56 -11.02
CA ASP A 161 -6.74 -8.13 -12.43
C ASP A 161 -7.90 -7.21 -12.77
N GLU A 162 -9.08 -7.42 -12.18
CA GLU A 162 -10.23 -6.52 -12.33
C GLU A 162 -9.94 -5.15 -11.71
N ALA A 163 -9.38 -5.12 -10.50
CA ALA A 163 -8.99 -3.87 -9.85
C ALA A 163 -7.91 -3.12 -10.65
N GLY A 164 -6.92 -3.84 -11.19
CA GLY A 164 -5.91 -3.29 -12.08
C GLY A 164 -6.49 -2.74 -13.37
N SER A 165 -7.27 -3.54 -14.08
CA SER A 165 -7.89 -3.16 -15.35
C SER A 165 -8.71 -1.89 -15.20
N TYR A 166 -9.47 -1.76 -14.10
CA TYR A 166 -10.19 -0.54 -13.78
C TYR A 166 -9.27 0.68 -13.64
N LEU A 167 -8.16 0.56 -12.88
CA LEU A 167 -7.23 1.67 -12.66
C LEU A 167 -6.58 2.15 -13.97
N TYR A 168 -6.03 1.23 -14.75
CA TYR A 168 -5.33 1.55 -15.99
C TYR A 168 -6.29 2.07 -17.06
N ALA A 169 -7.48 1.47 -17.19
CA ALA A 169 -8.49 1.96 -18.13
C ALA A 169 -8.96 3.38 -17.77
N LYS A 170 -9.15 3.68 -16.48
CA LYS A 170 -9.52 5.04 -16.05
C LYS A 170 -8.41 6.05 -16.33
N ALA A 171 -7.16 5.68 -16.12
CA ALA A 171 -6.01 6.54 -16.37
C ALA A 171 -5.61 6.62 -17.86
N GLN A 172 -6.37 5.99 -18.76
CA GLN A 172 -6.08 5.93 -20.20
C GLN A 172 -4.68 5.35 -20.49
N LEU A 173 -4.26 4.38 -19.68
CA LEU A 173 -2.97 3.71 -19.80
C LEU A 173 -3.16 2.32 -20.41
N ASP A 174 -2.24 1.92 -21.28
CA ASP A 174 -2.18 0.54 -21.76
C ASP A 174 -1.63 -0.38 -20.67
N ILE A 175 -2.40 -1.44 -20.37
CA ILE A 175 -1.95 -2.51 -19.48
C ILE A 175 -1.22 -3.56 -20.32
N SER A 176 0.11 -3.60 -20.23
CA SER A 176 0.93 -4.55 -21.00
C SER A 176 0.68 -6.01 -20.56
N SER A 177 0.35 -6.22 -19.28
CA SER A 177 0.13 -7.54 -18.68
C SER A 177 -0.76 -7.44 -17.43
N PRO A 178 -1.61 -8.45 -17.15
CA PRO A 178 -2.43 -8.50 -15.95
C PRO A 178 -1.59 -8.41 -14.66
N LEU A 179 -2.17 -7.82 -13.62
CA LEU A 179 -1.49 -7.61 -12.34
C LEU A 179 -1.06 -8.92 -11.68
N SER A 180 -1.87 -9.96 -11.84
CA SER A 180 -1.64 -11.28 -11.27
C SER A 180 -0.42 -11.99 -11.82
N GLU A 181 0.02 -11.66 -13.04
CA GLU A 181 1.18 -12.28 -13.68
C GLU A 181 2.48 -11.99 -12.92
N TRP A 182 2.61 -10.78 -12.38
CA TRP A 182 3.82 -10.31 -11.70
C TRP A 182 3.68 -10.21 -10.17
N LEU A 183 2.47 -10.05 -9.63
CA LEU A 183 2.23 -10.02 -8.18
C LEU A 183 1.90 -11.39 -7.58
N MET A 184 1.37 -12.30 -8.40
CA MET A 184 0.94 -13.63 -7.97
C MET A 184 1.44 -14.73 -8.92
N PRO A 185 2.75 -14.82 -9.22
CA PRO A 185 3.26 -15.76 -10.21
C PRO A 185 2.88 -17.20 -9.87
N SER A 186 2.29 -17.94 -10.82
CA SER A 186 2.09 -19.39 -10.66
C SER A 186 3.39 -20.12 -10.90
N ALA A 187 3.66 -21.17 -10.12
CA ALA A 187 4.73 -22.12 -10.40
C ALA A 187 4.69 -22.67 -11.85
N SER A 188 3.51 -22.71 -12.49
CA SER A 188 3.34 -23.09 -13.90
C SER A 188 3.89 -22.08 -14.92
N GLY A 189 4.02 -20.80 -14.55
CA GLY A 189 4.55 -19.74 -15.44
C GLY A 189 6.08 -19.71 -15.51
N LEU A 190 6.76 -20.11 -14.42
CA LEU A 190 8.23 -20.21 -14.38
C LEU A 190 8.79 -21.35 -15.26
N LYS A 191 7.94 -22.29 -15.71
CA LYS A 191 8.36 -23.46 -16.49
C LYS A 191 8.27 -23.25 -18.00
N ALA A 192 7.56 -22.23 -18.47
CA ALA A 192 7.40 -21.97 -19.91
C ALA A 192 8.64 -21.31 -20.53
N ASP A 193 9.36 -20.46 -19.79
CA ASP A 193 10.55 -19.74 -20.28
C ASP A 193 11.83 -20.59 -20.31
N ALA A 194 11.83 -21.76 -19.66
CA ALA A 194 13.01 -22.63 -19.55
C ALA A 194 13.12 -23.68 -20.67
N THR A 195 12.19 -23.70 -21.65
CA THR A 195 12.13 -24.79 -22.65
C THR A 195 12.32 -24.36 -24.12
N ASP A 196 12.45 -23.06 -24.41
CA ASP A 196 12.62 -22.56 -25.80
C ASP A 196 14.07 -22.15 -26.13
N THR A 197 15.05 -22.88 -25.57
CA THR A 197 16.45 -22.85 -26.04
C THR A 197 17.03 -24.26 -26.07
N VAL A 198 16.64 -25.04 -27.08
CA VAL A 198 17.43 -26.18 -27.61
C VAL A 198 17.39 -26.15 -29.12
#